data_AF-A0A5S9MFV8-F1
#
_entry.id   AF-A0A5S9MFV8-F1
#
_cell.length_a   1.000
_cell.length_b   1.000
_cell.length_c   1.000
_cell.angle_alpha   90.00
_cell.angle_beta   90.00
_cell.angle_gamma   90.00
#
_symmetry.space_group_name_H-M   'P 1'
#
loop_
_entity.id
_entity.type
_entity.pdbx_description
1 polymer ?
#
loop_
_entity_poly.entity_id
_entity_poly.type
_entity_poly.pdbx_seq_one_letter_code
_entity_poly.pdbx_strand_id
1 'polypeptide(L)'
;MALLFANYPIAIAPGMGLNVYFTFTVVGGGGISYQTAFSAVFVAGILFIILSLTSLRKQLIQAIPDNLKYGITAGIGLFIAFIGLRQSGIIAADPENLVKLGNLSSPVVILTLVGLMISVILMVLQINGALFIGMLATTLIALATGQLHFPKTLMDIPALPEGMLITNPISAFGDVFSHHFCMPSSSPSYW
;
A
#
# COMPACT_ATOMS: atom_id res chain seq x y z
N MET A 1 -16.74 5.05 15.34
CA MET A 1 -17.01 5.21 16.79
C MET A 1 -15.75 5.21 17.64
N ALA A 2 -14.87 4.20 17.59
CA ALA A 2 -13.71 4.11 18.50
C ALA A 2 -12.71 5.29 18.42
N LEU A 3 -12.43 5.85 17.24
CA LEU A 3 -11.47 6.98 17.09
C LEU A 3 -11.94 8.30 17.73
N LEU A 4 -13.25 8.54 17.85
CA LEU A 4 -13.78 9.75 18.48
C LEU A 4 -13.88 9.63 20.01
N PHE A 5 -13.92 8.41 20.55
CA PHE A 5 -14.08 8.14 22.00
C PHE A 5 -12.81 7.57 22.65
N ALA A 6 -11.86 7.06 21.88
CA ALA A 6 -10.56 6.60 22.38
C ALA A 6 -9.53 7.71 22.18
N ASN A 7 -9.19 8.38 23.28
CA ASN A 7 -8.09 9.35 23.37
C ASN A 7 -6.73 8.63 23.26
N TYR A 8 -6.49 7.94 22.14
CA TYR A 8 -5.30 7.13 21.92
C TYR A 8 -4.59 7.60 20.63
N PRO A 9 -3.44 8.27 20.73
CA PRO A 9 -2.74 8.84 19.58
C PRO A 9 -1.96 7.78 18.80
N ILE A 10 -2.66 6.83 18.17
CA ILE A 10 -2.06 5.93 17.16
C ILE A 10 -2.49 6.39 15.77
N ALA A 11 -1.52 6.76 14.94
CA ALA A 11 -1.72 6.88 13.52
C ALA A 11 -1.79 5.49 12.88
N ILE A 12 -2.86 5.20 12.13
CA ILE A 12 -3.04 3.95 11.39
C ILE A 12 -2.95 4.28 9.90
N ALA A 13 -1.93 3.76 9.23
CA ALA A 13 -1.84 3.80 7.78
C ALA A 13 -2.56 2.58 7.17
N PRO A 14 -3.21 2.73 6.00
CA PRO A 14 -3.75 1.59 5.28
C PRO A 14 -2.63 0.62 4.90
N GLY A 15 -2.86 -0.69 5.04
CA GLY A 15 -1.89 -1.72 4.68
C GLY A 15 -1.71 -1.82 3.17
N MET A 16 -0.78 -1.02 2.60
CA MET A 16 -0.59 -0.95 1.14
C MET A 16 -0.21 -2.31 0.52
N GLY A 17 0.44 -3.22 1.25
CA GLY A 17 0.83 -4.54 0.74
C GLY A 17 -0.36 -5.45 0.39
N LEU A 18 -1.46 -5.37 1.15
CA LEU A 18 -2.66 -6.15 0.87
C LEU A 18 -3.36 -5.68 -0.41
N ASN A 19 -3.30 -4.38 -0.71
CA ASN A 19 -3.88 -3.82 -1.92
C ASN A 19 -3.13 -4.29 -3.18
N VAL A 20 -1.80 -4.42 -3.10
CA VAL A 20 -0.95 -4.95 -4.17
C VAL A 20 -1.26 -6.44 -4.40
N TYR A 21 -1.34 -7.24 -3.33
CA TYR A 21 -1.72 -8.66 -3.43
C TYR A 21 -3.11 -8.85 -4.04
N PHE A 22 -4.10 -8.07 -3.59
CA PHE A 22 -5.45 -8.11 -4.14
C PHE A 22 -5.45 -7.83 -5.65
N THR A 23 -4.75 -6.78 -6.07
CA THR A 23 -4.78 -6.33 -7.46
C THR A 23 -4.00 -7.26 -8.40
N PHE A 24 -2.77 -7.63 -8.03
CA PHE A 24 -1.90 -8.41 -8.92
C PHE A 24 -2.06 -9.91 -8.79
N THR A 25 -2.33 -10.42 -7.59
CA THR A 25 -2.41 -11.87 -7.36
C THR A 25 -3.84 -12.37 -7.48
N VAL A 26 -4.80 -11.75 -6.77
CA VAL A 26 -6.18 -12.23 -6.74
C VAL A 26 -6.91 -11.91 -8.04
N VAL A 27 -6.87 -10.64 -8.47
CA VAL A 27 -7.56 -10.23 -9.69
C VAL A 27 -6.69 -10.38 -10.94
N GLY A 28 -5.43 -9.94 -10.87
CA GLY A 28 -4.52 -9.96 -12.02
C GLY A 28 -4.04 -11.37 -12.43
N GLY A 29 -3.74 -12.24 -11.46
CA GLY A 29 -3.19 -13.59 -11.71
C GLY A 29 -4.21 -14.72 -11.58
N GLY A 30 -5.28 -14.53 -10.80
CA GLY A 30 -6.27 -15.58 -10.48
C GLY A 30 -7.46 -15.68 -11.42
N GLY A 31 -7.62 -14.75 -12.36
CA GLY A 31 -8.77 -14.73 -13.30
C GLY A 31 -10.14 -14.48 -12.63
N ILE A 32 -10.15 -14.05 -11.37
CA ILE A 32 -11.37 -13.76 -10.61
C ILE A 32 -11.82 -12.34 -10.94
N SER A 33 -13.09 -12.18 -11.32
CA SER A 33 -13.65 -10.85 -11.61
C SER A 33 -13.58 -9.94 -10.39
N TYR A 34 -13.34 -8.65 -10.60
CA TYR A 34 -13.26 -7.65 -9.51
C TYR A 34 -14.48 -7.68 -8.60
N GLN A 35 -15.68 -7.92 -9.15
CA GLN A 35 -16.92 -8.02 -8.37
C GLN A 35 -16.87 -9.16 -7.34
N THR A 36 -16.38 -10.33 -7.72
CA THR A 36 -16.22 -11.50 -6.83
C THR A 36 -15.12 -11.26 -5.80
N ALA A 37 -14.05 -10.57 -6.18
CA ALA A 37 -12.99 -10.21 -5.23
C ALA A 37 -13.49 -9.23 -4.15
N PHE A 38 -14.28 -8.22 -4.53
CA PHE A 38 -14.90 -7.29 -3.57
C PHE A 38 -15.97 -7.95 -2.70
N SER A 39 -16.72 -8.91 -3.25
CA SER A 39 -17.72 -9.67 -2.50
C SER A 39 -17.06 -10.51 -1.41
N ALA A 40 -15.90 -11.12 -1.69
CA ALA A 40 -15.08 -11.80 -0.70
C ALA A 40 -14.55 -10.86 0.40
N VAL A 41 -14.07 -9.66 0.03
CA VAL A 41 -13.61 -8.64 1.01
C VAL A 41 -14.76 -8.18 1.90
N PHE A 42 -15.97 -8.03 1.35
CA PHE A 42 -17.16 -7.69 2.13
C PHE A 42 -17.52 -8.77 3.16
N VAL A 43 -17.55 -10.04 2.75
CA VAL A 43 -17.79 -11.17 3.66
C VAL A 43 -16.69 -11.27 4.72
N ALA A 44 -15.42 -11.10 4.34
CA ALA A 44 -14.30 -11.05 5.26
C ALA A 44 -14.43 -9.88 6.26
N GLY A 45 -14.95 -8.74 5.83
CA GLY A 45 -15.24 -7.58 6.69
C GLY A 45 -16.32 -7.88 7.73
N ILE A 46 -17.41 -8.56 7.35
CA ILE A 46 -18.46 -9.01 8.29
C ILE A 46 -17.88 -10.00 9.29
N LEU A 47 -17.13 -10.99 8.83
CA LEU A 47 -16.43 -11.96 9.70
C LEU A 47 -15.45 -11.24 10.65
N PHE A 48 -14.71 -10.25 10.15
CA PHE A 48 -13.79 -9.47 10.95
C PHE A 48 -14.49 -8.65 12.04
N ILE A 49 -15.67 -8.08 11.76
CA ILE A 49 -16.47 -7.39 12.78
C ILE A 49 -16.90 -8.36 13.88
N ILE A 50 -17.41 -9.55 13.51
CA ILE A 50 -17.82 -10.59 14.47
C ILE A 50 -16.63 -11.03 15.33
N LEU A 51 -15.47 -11.29 14.71
CA LEU A 51 -14.24 -11.66 15.40
C LEU A 51 -13.73 -10.52 16.30
N SER A 52 -13.85 -9.26 15.87
CA SER A 52 -13.42 -8.10 16.63
C SER A 52 -14.26 -7.85 17.89
N LEU A 53 -15.51 -8.33 17.92
CA LEU A 53 -16.35 -8.31 19.11
C LEU A 53 -15.97 -9.43 20.11
N THR A 54 -15.13 -10.38 19.70
CA THR A 54 -14.70 -11.53 20.51
C THR A 54 -13.29 -11.33 21.07
N SER A 55 -12.97 -11.95 22.20
CA SER A 55 -11.64 -11.88 22.87
C SER A 55 -10.47 -12.48 22.09
N LEU A 56 -10.73 -13.08 20.91
CA LEU A 56 -9.74 -13.75 20.04
C LEU A 56 -8.58 -12.84 19.63
N ARG A 57 -8.82 -11.53 19.51
CA ARG A 57 -7.76 -10.53 19.21
C ARG A 57 -6.58 -10.64 20.18
N LYS A 58 -6.82 -10.83 21.47
CA LYS A 58 -5.75 -10.86 22.49
C LYS A 58 -4.92 -12.13 22.38
N GLN A 59 -5.58 -13.27 22.15
CA GLN A 59 -4.92 -14.57 21.97
C GLN A 59 -4.03 -14.58 20.73
N LEU A 60 -4.50 -14.00 19.62
CA LEU A 60 -3.73 -13.89 18.39
C LEU A 60 -2.46 -13.04 18.59
N ILE A 61 -2.56 -11.91 19.29
CA ILE A 61 -1.40 -11.03 19.55
C ILE A 61 -0.39 -11.70 20.49
N GLN A 62 -0.85 -12.46 21.47
CA GLN A 62 0.01 -13.19 22.40
C GLN A 62 0.70 -14.40 21.75
N ALA A 63 0.10 -14.99 20.71
CA ALA A 63 0.69 -16.08 19.95
C ALA A 63 1.89 -15.64 19.09
N ILE A 64 2.03 -14.35 18.79
CA ILE A 64 3.16 -13.84 18.00
C ILE A 64 4.36 -13.60 18.92
N PRO A 65 5.47 -14.36 18.78
CA PRO A 65 6.69 -14.15 19.54
C PRO A 65 7.31 -12.78 19.23
N ASP A 66 7.97 -12.18 20.21
CA ASP A 66 8.51 -10.81 20.08
C ASP A 66 9.58 -10.69 18.99
N ASN A 67 10.36 -11.74 18.76
CA ASN A 67 11.32 -11.79 17.65
C ASN A 67 10.66 -11.60 16.28
N LEU A 68 9.46 -12.18 16.06
CA LEU A 68 8.72 -11.96 14.82
C LEU A 68 8.17 -10.54 14.75
N LYS A 69 7.77 -9.93 15.87
CA LYS A 69 7.30 -8.52 15.88
C LYS A 69 8.42 -7.56 15.46
N TYR A 70 9.64 -7.76 15.95
CA TYR A 70 10.80 -6.98 15.54
C TYR A 70 11.16 -7.22 14.07
N GLY A 71 11.15 -8.47 13.63
CA GLY A 71 11.41 -8.83 12.23
C GLY A 71 10.41 -8.19 11.25
N ILE A 72 9.11 -8.22 11.59
CA ILE A 72 8.05 -7.58 10.79
C ILE A 72 8.29 -6.06 10.72
N THR A 73 8.62 -5.43 11.85
CA THR A 73 8.86 -3.98 11.90
C THR A 73 10.07 -3.58 11.05
N ALA A 74 11.17 -4.32 11.16
CA ALA A 74 12.37 -4.09 10.34
C ALA A 74 12.11 -4.34 8.85
N GLY A 75 11.38 -5.41 8.52
CA GLY A 75 11.01 -5.75 7.15
C GLY A 75 10.13 -4.70 6.49
N ILE A 76 9.10 -4.20 7.17
CA ILE A 76 8.23 -3.14 6.67
C ILE A 76 9.03 -1.85 6.45
N GLY A 77 9.91 -1.47 7.39
CA GLY A 77 10.75 -0.28 7.25
C GLY A 77 11.68 -0.35 6.04
N LEU A 78 12.38 -1.47 5.86
CA LEU A 78 13.25 -1.68 4.70
C LEU A 78 12.47 -1.72 3.38
N PHE A 79 11.29 -2.34 3.38
CA PHE A 79 10.43 -2.40 2.20
C PHE A 79 9.95 -1.02 1.77
N ILE A 80 9.47 -0.19 2.71
CA ILE A 80 9.04 1.18 2.43
C ILE A 80 10.21 2.02 1.91
N ALA A 81 11.40 1.89 2.53
CA ALA A 81 12.61 2.57 2.07
C ALA A 81 12.98 2.17 0.63
N PHE A 82 12.94 0.87 0.31
CA PHE A 82 13.23 0.36 -1.02
C PHE A 82 12.24 0.90 -2.07
N ILE A 83 10.94 0.90 -1.78
CA ILE A 83 9.93 1.48 -2.67
C ILE A 83 10.16 2.98 -2.89
N GLY A 84 10.56 3.72 -1.84
CA GLY A 84 10.95 5.13 -1.96
C GLY A 84 12.14 5.34 -2.90
N LEU A 85 13.21 4.54 -2.75
CA LEU A 85 14.40 4.59 -3.61
C LEU A 85 14.11 4.19 -5.07
N ARG A 86 13.13 3.30 -5.28
CA ARG A 86 12.64 2.92 -6.61
C ARG A 86 11.85 4.03 -7.27
N GLN A 87 10.91 4.66 -6.54
CA GLN A 87 10.09 5.74 -7.08
C GLN A 87 10.89 7.02 -7.31
N SER A 88 11.95 7.26 -6.54
CA SER A 88 12.84 8.42 -6.75
C SER A 88 13.78 8.28 -7.94
N GLY A 89 13.89 7.09 -8.53
CA GLY A 89 14.81 6.80 -9.63
C GLY A 89 16.26 6.57 -9.19
N ILE A 90 16.55 6.51 -7.87
CA ILE A 90 17.88 6.16 -7.34
C ILE A 90 18.20 4.69 -7.65
N ILE A 91 17.19 3.82 -7.52
CA ILE A 91 17.28 2.41 -7.89
C ILE A 91 16.44 2.16 -9.14
N ALA A 92 17.05 1.58 -10.17
CA ALA A 92 16.37 1.12 -11.38
C ALA A 92 16.35 -0.40 -11.48
N ALA A 93 15.41 -0.94 -12.27
CA ALA A 93 15.30 -2.37 -12.50
C ALA A 93 16.37 -2.79 -13.49
N ASP A 94 17.10 -3.84 -13.17
CA ASP A 94 18.00 -4.48 -14.11
C ASP A 94 17.61 -5.95 -14.30
N PRO A 95 17.49 -6.44 -15.54
CA PRO A 95 17.19 -7.84 -15.81
C PRO A 95 18.25 -8.81 -15.24
N GLU A 96 19.50 -8.36 -15.11
CA GLU A 96 20.61 -9.23 -14.69
C GLU A 96 20.81 -9.24 -13.17
N ASN A 97 20.66 -8.07 -12.52
CA ASN A 97 20.97 -7.92 -11.09
C ASN A 97 19.78 -7.58 -10.19
N LEU A 98 18.54 -7.54 -10.73
CA LEU A 98 17.29 -7.11 -10.06
C LEU A 98 17.28 -5.63 -9.60
N VAL A 99 18.45 -5.06 -9.31
CA VAL A 99 18.70 -3.73 -8.76
C VAL A 99 19.94 -3.15 -9.44
N LYS A 100 19.81 -1.99 -10.08
CA LYS A 100 20.94 -1.16 -10.51
C LYS A 100 20.80 0.26 -9.99
N LEU A 101 21.92 0.98 -9.94
CA LEU A 101 21.90 2.43 -9.74
C LEU A 101 21.25 3.09 -10.97
N GLY A 102 20.29 3.98 -10.71
CA GLY A 102 19.67 4.80 -11.74
C GLY A 102 20.59 5.94 -12.21
N ASN A 103 20.05 6.83 -13.05
CA ASN A 103 20.80 7.98 -13.53
C ASN A 103 20.86 9.07 -12.44
N LEU A 104 21.99 9.09 -11.72
CA LEU A 104 22.24 10.05 -10.62
C LEU A 104 22.37 11.50 -11.09
N SER A 105 22.62 11.73 -12.39
CA SER A 105 22.67 13.07 -12.98
C SER A 105 21.30 13.58 -13.43
N SER A 106 20.24 12.77 -13.28
CA SER A 106 18.90 13.23 -13.62
C SER A 106 18.42 14.28 -12.59
N PRO A 107 17.77 15.38 -13.05
CA PRO A 107 17.25 16.42 -12.16
C PRO A 107 16.31 15.88 -11.06
N VAL A 108 15.54 14.82 -11.38
CA VAL A 108 14.63 14.16 -10.44
C VAL A 108 15.39 13.49 -9.30
N VAL A 109 16.45 12.73 -9.60
CA VAL A 109 17.25 12.05 -8.58
C VAL A 109 17.98 13.06 -7.70
N ILE A 110 18.54 14.12 -8.29
CA ILE A 110 19.20 15.20 -7.55
C ILE A 110 18.21 15.87 -6.58
N LEU A 111 16.99 16.19 -7.05
CA LEU A 111 15.94 16.75 -6.21
C LEU A 111 15.58 15.81 -5.04
N THR A 112 15.49 14.50 -5.30
CA THR A 112 15.19 13.52 -4.24
C THR A 112 16.31 13.40 -3.21
N LEU A 113 17.58 13.46 -3.64
CA LEU A 113 18.75 13.44 -2.75
C LEU A 113 18.81 14.70 -1.88
N VAL A 114 18.64 15.88 -2.49
CA VAL A 114 18.57 17.15 -1.76
C VAL A 114 17.42 17.11 -0.75
N GLY A 115 16.27 16.56 -1.15
CA GLY A 115 15.12 16.48 -0.28
C GLY A 115 15.23 15.53 0.88
N LEU A 116 15.85 14.37 0.65
CA LEU A 116 16.20 13.42 1.69
C LEU A 116 17.21 14.06 2.65
N MET A 117 18.22 14.75 2.15
CA MET A 117 19.21 15.46 2.97
C MET A 117 18.56 16.53 3.85
N ILE A 118 17.69 17.38 3.29
CA ILE A 118 16.94 18.38 4.07
C ILE A 118 16.13 17.69 5.18
N SER A 119 15.39 16.64 4.84
CA SER A 119 14.56 15.92 5.81
C SER A 119 15.38 15.29 6.94
N VAL A 120 16.55 14.71 6.62
CA VAL A 120 17.47 14.13 7.60
C VAL A 120 18.10 15.22 8.48
N ILE A 121 18.54 16.33 7.90
CA ILE A 121 19.12 17.46 8.66
C ILE A 121 18.09 18.00 9.66
N LEU A 122 16.86 18.27 9.21
CA LEU A 122 15.78 18.76 10.09
C LEU A 122 15.42 17.73 11.18
N MET A 123 15.52 16.43 10.88
CA MET A 123 15.29 15.36 11.86
C MET A 123 16.40 15.31 12.90
N VAL A 124 17.66 15.47 12.51
CA VAL A 124 18.81 15.54 13.44
C VAL A 124 18.73 16.80 14.31
N LEU A 125 18.21 17.90 13.77
CA LEU A 125 17.93 19.13 14.52
C LEU A 125 16.72 19.01 15.48
N GLN A 126 16.08 17.84 15.56
CA GLN A 126 14.96 17.55 16.48
C GLN A 126 13.79 18.54 16.38
N ILE A 127 13.53 19.08 15.19
CA ILE A 127 12.41 19.99 14.96
C ILE A 127 11.11 19.17 14.90
N ASN A 128 10.12 19.55 15.71
CA ASN A 128 8.80 18.94 15.69
C ASN A 128 8.17 19.09 14.29
N GLY A 129 7.92 17.97 13.61
CA GLY A 129 7.42 17.96 12.23
C GLY A 129 8.52 18.06 11.15
N ALA A 130 9.78 17.74 11.47
CA ALA A 130 10.91 17.72 10.54
C ALA A 130 10.59 17.10 9.17
N LEU A 131 9.93 15.94 9.15
CA LEU A 131 9.54 15.27 7.90
C LEU A 131 8.52 16.09 7.09
N PHE A 132 7.56 16.71 7.77
CA PHE A 132 6.54 17.54 7.10
C PHE A 132 7.16 18.80 6.50
N ILE A 133 8.03 19.48 7.26
CA ILE A 133 8.75 20.66 6.78
C ILE A 133 9.69 20.28 5.63
N GLY A 134 10.37 19.12 5.71
CA GLY A 134 11.19 18.59 4.62
C GLY A 134 10.38 18.37 3.34
N MET A 135 9.19 17.77 3.43
CA MET A 135 8.28 17.60 2.29
C MET A 135 7.83 18.94 1.69
N LEU A 136 7.52 19.95 2.51
CA LEU A 136 7.17 21.28 2.00
C LEU A 136 8.36 21.98 1.32
N ALA A 137 9.53 21.96 1.95
CA ALA A 137 10.74 22.57 1.41
C ALA A 137 11.12 21.94 0.06
N THR A 138 11.07 20.62 -0.03
CA THR A 138 11.33 19.89 -1.28
C THR A 138 10.32 20.19 -2.37
N THR A 139 9.05 20.31 -2.02
CA THR A 139 8.00 20.71 -2.97
C THR A 139 8.25 22.13 -3.50
N LEU A 140 8.67 23.07 -2.64
CA LEU A 140 9.02 24.43 -3.08
C LEU A 140 10.25 24.44 -4.01
N ILE A 141 11.26 23.64 -3.72
CA ILE A 141 12.43 23.47 -4.59
C ILE A 141 12.01 22.84 -5.93
N ALA A 142 11.12 21.85 -5.90
CA ALA A 142 10.57 21.22 -7.11
C ALA A 142 9.80 22.22 -7.98
N LEU A 143 9.03 23.13 -7.36
CA LEU A 143 8.32 24.23 -8.03
C LEU A 143 9.30 25.17 -8.70
N ALA A 144 10.33 25.63 -7.96
CA ALA A 144 11.34 26.53 -8.49
C ALA A 144 12.15 25.92 -9.64
N THR A 145 12.39 24.60 -9.60
CA THR A 145 13.14 23.86 -10.64
C THR A 145 12.26 23.48 -11.85
N GLY A 146 10.95 23.76 -11.80
CA GLY A 146 10.01 23.41 -12.88
C GLY A 146 9.79 21.92 -13.09
N GLN A 147 10.16 21.08 -12.11
CA GLN A 147 10.08 19.61 -12.17
C GLN A 147 8.70 19.06 -11.80
N LEU A 148 7.77 19.94 -11.40
CA LEU A 148 6.41 19.55 -11.05
C LEU A 148 5.54 19.41 -12.30
N HIS A 149 5.34 18.15 -12.71
CA HIS A 149 4.31 17.80 -13.66
C HIS A 149 2.96 17.87 -12.96
N PHE A 150 2.27 19.01 -13.06
CA PHE A 150 0.85 19.06 -12.72
C PHE A 150 0.08 18.18 -13.69
N PRO A 151 -0.75 17.23 -13.23
CA PRO A 151 -1.66 16.53 -14.12
C PRO A 151 -2.55 17.59 -14.78
N LYS A 152 -2.48 17.70 -16.10
CA LYS A 152 -3.22 18.69 -16.91
C LYS A 152 -4.74 18.46 -16.89
N THR A 153 -5.20 17.42 -16.21
CA THR A 153 -6.60 16.99 -16.17
C THR A 153 -7.07 16.95 -14.72
N LEU A 154 -7.52 18.11 -14.21
CA LEU A 154 -8.28 18.23 -12.94
C LEU A 154 -9.64 17.51 -12.98
N MET A 155 -9.92 16.72 -14.03
CA MET A 155 -11.26 16.28 -14.41
C MET A 155 -11.28 14.97 -15.19
N ASP A 156 -10.37 14.04 -14.92
CA ASP A 156 -10.74 12.62 -15.08
C ASP A 156 -11.57 12.25 -13.85
N ILE A 157 -12.86 12.57 -13.92
CA ILE A 157 -13.86 11.93 -13.07
C ILE A 157 -13.69 10.44 -13.42
N PRO A 158 -13.23 9.59 -12.50
CA PRO A 158 -13.07 8.17 -12.81
C PRO A 158 -14.44 7.67 -13.23
N ALA A 159 -14.57 7.34 -14.52
CA ALA A 159 -15.77 6.72 -15.04
C ALA A 159 -15.98 5.46 -14.19
N LEU A 160 -17.03 5.47 -13.36
CA LEU A 160 -17.37 4.32 -12.54
C LEU A 160 -17.52 3.14 -13.50
N PRO A 161 -16.72 2.07 -13.36
CA PRO A 161 -16.93 0.88 -14.15
C PRO A 161 -18.37 0.43 -13.93
N GLU A 162 -19.15 0.36 -15.01
CA GLU A 162 -20.52 -0.14 -14.96
C GLU A 162 -20.48 -1.54 -14.31
N GLY A 163 -21.05 -1.67 -13.11
CA GLY A 163 -21.04 -2.93 -12.34
C GLY A 163 -20.54 -2.84 -10.89
N MET A 164 -20.20 -1.66 -10.36
CA MET A 164 -19.78 -1.50 -8.94
C MET A 164 -20.92 -1.69 -7.91
N LEU A 165 -22.18 -1.79 -8.35
CA LEU A 165 -23.33 -2.07 -7.48
C LEU A 165 -23.48 -3.58 -7.28
N ILE A 166 -22.81 -4.11 -6.25
CA ILE A 166 -23.14 -5.41 -5.67
C ILE A 166 -24.59 -5.32 -5.17
N THR A 167 -25.53 -5.76 -5.99
CA THR A 167 -26.97 -5.57 -5.74
C THR A 167 -27.51 -6.56 -4.72
N ASN A 168 -26.71 -7.53 -4.25
CA ASN A 168 -27.16 -8.50 -3.26
C ASN A 168 -26.01 -9.11 -2.41
N PRO A 169 -25.99 -8.94 -1.08
CA PRO A 169 -25.00 -9.55 -0.20
C PRO A 169 -25.12 -11.09 -0.11
N ILE A 170 -26.22 -11.69 -0.57
CA ILE A 170 -26.45 -13.15 -0.52
C ILE A 170 -25.72 -13.87 -1.65
N SER A 171 -25.57 -13.27 -2.84
CA SER A 171 -24.79 -13.87 -3.93
C SER A 171 -23.28 -13.82 -3.66
N ALA A 172 -22.82 -12.86 -2.87
CA ALA A 172 -21.43 -12.77 -2.40
C ALA A 172 -20.97 -14.00 -1.62
N PHE A 173 -21.84 -14.55 -0.75
CA PHE A 173 -21.55 -15.79 -0.03
C PHE A 173 -21.51 -17.01 -0.97
N GLY A 174 -22.35 -17.04 -1.99
CA GLY A 174 -22.41 -18.13 -2.98
C GLY A 174 -21.16 -18.20 -3.86
N ASP A 175 -20.67 -17.06 -4.36
CA ASP A 175 -19.48 -17.00 -5.22
C ASP A 175 -18.19 -17.36 -4.46
N VAL A 176 -18.09 -17.00 -3.18
CA VAL A 176 -16.95 -17.40 -2.33
C VAL A 176 -16.95 -18.91 -2.07
N PHE A 177 -18.13 -19.50 -1.87
CA PHE A 177 -18.26 -20.94 -1.60
C PHE A 177 -18.03 -21.81 -2.85
N SER A 178 -18.47 -21.37 -4.03
CA SER A 178 -18.29 -22.11 -5.28
C SER A 178 -16.82 -22.14 -5.74
N HIS A 179 -16.10 -21.02 -5.62
CA HIS A 179 -14.69 -20.93 -6.01
C HIS A 179 -13.72 -21.67 -5.07
N HIS A 180 -14.06 -21.86 -3.79
CA HIS A 180 -13.20 -22.60 -2.85
C HIS A 180 -13.31 -24.12 -3.00
N PHE A 181 -14.46 -24.65 -3.44
CA PHE A 181 -14.72 -26.10 -3.51
C PHE A 181 -14.72 -26.71 -4.92
N CYS A 182 -14.74 -25.90 -5.99
CA CYS A 182 -14.78 -26.41 -7.36
C CYS A 182 -13.68 -25.77 -8.24
N MET A 183 -12.47 -26.32 -8.21
CA MET A 183 -11.46 -26.07 -9.24
C MET A 183 -11.51 -27.20 -10.28
N PRO A 184 -11.81 -26.92 -11.57
CA PRO A 184 -11.27 -27.72 -12.64
C PRO A 184 -9.82 -27.26 -12.90
N SER A 185 -8.91 -28.22 -12.82
CA SER A 185 -7.52 -28.12 -13.28
C SER A 185 -7.46 -27.58 -14.72
N SER A 186 -7.01 -26.34 -14.92
CA SER A 186 -6.26 -25.95 -16.12
C SER A 186 -5.66 -24.56 -15.95
N SER A 187 -4.33 -24.52 -15.79
CA SER A 187 -3.49 -23.35 -16.01
C SER A 187 -3.59 -22.87 -17.47
N PRO A 188 -3.34 -21.58 -17.71
CA PRO A 188 -2.25 -21.27 -18.62
C PRO A 188 -1.22 -20.35 -17.96
N SER A 189 0.03 -20.71 -18.17
CA SER A 189 1.23 -19.93 -17.92
C SER A 189 1.25 -18.65 -18.74
N TYR A 190 1.38 -17.51 -18.07
CA TYR A 190 1.98 -16.31 -18.63
C TYR A 190 2.76 -15.59 -17.54
N TRP A 191 3.99 -15.25 -17.91
CA TRP A 191 5.04 -14.58 -17.17
C TRP A 191 4.64 -13.18 -16.69
#